data_AF-A0A3B0UYN3-F1
#
_entry.id   AF-A0A3B0UYN3-F1
#
_cell.length_a   1.000
_cell.length_b   1.000
_cell.length_c   1.000
_cell.angle_alpha   90.00
_cell.angle_beta   90.00
_cell.angle_gamma   90.00
#
_symmetry.space_group_name_H-M   'P 1'
#
loop_
_entity.id
_entity.type
_entity.pdbx_description
1 polymer ?
#
loop_
_entity_poly.entity_id
_entity_poly.type
_entity_poly.pdbx_seq_one_letter_code
_entity_poly.pdbx_strand_id
1 'polypeptide(L)'
;QMDVYKAGYEWLDHSMYACNDNDKNAHPRIIVGGKNCKKPYSASLLNISAMSFGSLSQNAILALNKGAKKGGFAQNTGEGGLSPYHLENGGDLIWQIGTGYFGCRTKEGNFCEDTFAKKAILENVKMIEIKISQGAKPGHGGILPAVKNTKEIASIRGVVAHTDVLSPPSHSAFSSAEELMNFIQLLREKSEGKPIGFKLCVGKKQEFIDLCKAMISTGIKPDFITVDGGEGGTGAAPVEFSNSIGMPLRDALAFVYDTLVGFNLKKDIKIIASGKIISGFHIARIIALGADMVNSARAMMLSLGCIQALECNKNTCPVGVATQSKSLMKGLDVADKSERVANFHKETLLSFSELIAAAGVANPADLKRKHINRRVNMNTVLKYDDIFPYIEEGSFLN
;
A
#
# COMPACT_ATOMS: atom_id res chain seq x y z
N GLN A 1 -8.35 24.52 -12.78
CA GLN A 1 -7.29 25.03 -11.88
C GLN A 1 -7.83 25.06 -10.45
N MET A 2 -6.98 24.91 -9.44
CA MET A 2 -7.39 24.94 -8.02
C MET A 2 -7.48 26.38 -7.51
N ASP A 3 -8.31 26.63 -6.49
CA ASP A 3 -8.32 27.88 -5.73
C ASP A 3 -7.13 27.90 -4.75
N VAL A 4 -6.14 28.74 -5.04
CA VAL A 4 -4.88 28.85 -4.28
C VAL A 4 -5.01 29.62 -2.95
N TYR A 5 -6.15 30.30 -2.75
CA TYR A 5 -6.45 31.04 -1.53
C TYR A 5 -7.32 30.24 -0.55
N LYS A 6 -7.83 29.08 -0.97
CA LYS A 6 -8.59 28.16 -0.12
C LYS A 6 -7.71 27.53 0.96
N ALA A 7 -8.24 27.45 2.19
CA ALA A 7 -7.63 26.67 3.26
C ALA A 7 -7.41 25.20 2.84
N GLY A 8 -6.22 24.68 3.10
CA GLY A 8 -5.78 23.36 2.68
C GLY A 8 -5.08 23.32 1.31
N TYR A 9 -4.96 24.45 0.59
CA TYR A 9 -4.09 24.52 -0.58
C TYR A 9 -2.63 24.27 -0.19
N GLU A 10 -1.93 23.47 -0.99
CA GLU A 10 -0.56 23.02 -0.75
C GLU A 10 0.28 23.26 -1.99
N TRP A 11 1.54 23.63 -1.81
CA TRP A 11 2.49 23.78 -2.91
C TRP A 11 3.91 23.46 -2.46
N LEU A 12 4.75 23.17 -3.45
CA LEU A 12 6.19 22.97 -3.31
C LEU A 12 6.91 24.29 -3.56
N ASP A 13 7.92 24.63 -2.77
CA ASP A 13 8.81 25.75 -3.07
C ASP A 13 9.61 25.43 -4.35
N HIS A 14 9.56 26.31 -5.36
CA HIS A 14 10.44 26.20 -6.52
C HIS A 14 11.79 26.88 -6.24
N SER A 15 12.85 26.39 -6.86
CA SER A 15 14.20 26.96 -6.75
C SER A 15 14.50 27.82 -7.98
N MET A 16 15.09 29.00 -7.77
CA MET A 16 15.74 29.76 -8.86
C MET A 16 16.97 29.03 -9.42
N TYR A 17 17.49 28.05 -8.68
CA TYR A 17 18.57 27.14 -9.04
C TYR A 17 18.02 25.71 -9.19
N ALA A 18 17.00 25.54 -10.03
CA ALA A 18 16.41 24.23 -10.30
C ALA A 18 17.45 23.24 -10.87
N CYS A 19 17.28 21.95 -10.59
CA CYS A 19 18.14 20.92 -11.17
C CYS A 19 17.88 20.78 -12.66
N ASN A 20 18.92 20.49 -13.45
CA ASN A 20 18.80 20.30 -14.89
C ASN A 20 18.06 19.01 -15.25
N ASP A 21 17.47 19.00 -16.44
CA ASP A 21 16.72 17.87 -16.98
C ASP A 21 17.54 16.58 -17.11
N ASN A 22 18.84 16.70 -17.36
CA ASN A 22 19.75 15.57 -17.51
C ASN A 22 20.01 14.82 -16.18
N ASP A 23 19.73 15.44 -15.03
CA ASP A 23 19.94 14.85 -13.70
C ASP A 23 18.69 14.12 -13.18
N LYS A 24 17.59 14.11 -13.95
CA LYS A 24 16.32 13.51 -13.55
C LYS A 24 16.38 11.99 -13.60
N ASN A 25 16.21 11.33 -12.45
CA ASN A 25 15.89 9.90 -12.43
C ASN A 25 14.42 9.70 -12.82
N ALA A 26 14.17 9.23 -14.06
CA ALA A 26 12.83 8.94 -14.57
C ALA A 26 12.15 7.73 -13.90
N HIS A 27 12.94 6.87 -13.24
CA HIS A 27 12.47 5.63 -12.63
C HIS A 27 13.06 5.47 -11.22
N PRO A 28 12.73 6.36 -10.26
CA PRO A 28 13.26 6.29 -8.91
C PRO A 28 12.89 4.93 -8.27
N ARG A 29 13.90 4.27 -7.68
CA ARG A 29 13.75 2.98 -7.01
C ARG A 29 14.30 3.01 -5.60
N ILE A 30 13.73 2.17 -4.74
CA ILE A 30 14.05 2.03 -3.33
C ILE A 30 14.34 0.56 -3.03
N ILE A 31 15.46 0.29 -2.36
CA ILE A 31 15.76 -1.06 -1.87
C ILE A 31 14.95 -1.31 -0.58
N VAL A 32 14.14 -2.35 -0.60
CA VAL A 32 13.37 -2.85 0.56
C VAL A 32 13.97 -4.18 1.02
N GLY A 33 14.30 -4.27 2.30
CA GLY A 33 15.00 -5.39 2.90
C GLY A 33 16.07 -4.89 3.87
N GLY A 34 15.89 -5.11 5.17
CA GLY A 34 16.84 -4.76 6.20
C GLY A 34 17.99 -5.77 6.30
N LYS A 35 18.82 -5.64 7.33
CA LYS A 35 20.03 -6.47 7.55
C LYS A 35 19.77 -7.99 7.51
N ASN A 36 18.59 -8.43 7.93
CA ASN A 36 18.22 -9.85 8.02
C ASN A 36 17.54 -10.37 6.74
N CYS A 37 17.29 -9.51 5.75
CA CYS A 37 16.73 -9.88 4.46
C CYS A 37 17.84 -10.46 3.55
N LYS A 38 17.58 -11.65 2.99
CA LYS A 38 18.51 -12.33 2.07
C LYS A 38 18.22 -11.99 0.60
N LYS A 39 16.98 -11.57 0.29
CA LYS A 39 16.50 -11.32 -1.06
C LYS A 39 15.87 -9.91 -1.16
N PRO A 40 16.65 -8.83 -0.96
CA PRO A 40 16.12 -7.47 -0.99
C PRO A 40 15.49 -7.17 -2.35
N TYR A 41 14.44 -6.36 -2.35
CA TYR A 41 13.71 -5.98 -3.55
C TYR A 41 13.97 -4.52 -3.92
N SER A 42 14.40 -4.27 -5.15
CA SER A 42 14.44 -2.93 -5.72
C SER A 42 13.04 -2.54 -6.18
N ALA A 43 12.28 -1.87 -5.33
CA ALA A 43 10.92 -1.44 -5.61
C ALA A 43 10.91 -0.11 -6.40
N SER A 44 9.96 0.06 -7.31
CA SER A 44 9.64 1.38 -7.87
C SER A 44 9.13 2.31 -6.76
N LEU A 45 9.33 3.63 -6.90
CA LEU A 45 8.79 4.61 -5.94
C LEU A 45 7.25 4.58 -5.88
N LEU A 46 6.58 4.32 -6.99
CA LEU A 46 5.12 4.14 -7.10
C LEU A 46 4.78 2.68 -7.45
N ASN A 47 3.85 2.05 -6.72
CA ASN A 47 3.36 0.70 -7.00
C ASN A 47 1.82 0.61 -6.86
N ILE A 48 1.23 -0.50 -7.30
CA ILE A 48 -0.21 -0.74 -7.16
C ILE A 48 -0.52 -1.20 -5.74
N SER A 49 -1.40 -0.48 -5.04
CA SER A 49 -1.83 -0.84 -3.69
C SER A 49 -2.75 -2.07 -3.70
N ALA A 50 -2.86 -2.69 -2.53
CA ALA A 50 -3.52 -3.96 -2.28
C ALA A 50 -4.99 -3.98 -2.73
N MET A 51 -5.32 -4.83 -3.71
CA MET A 51 -6.69 -5.04 -4.19
C MET A 51 -6.91 -6.49 -4.59
N SER A 52 -7.87 -7.16 -3.95
CA SER A 52 -8.02 -8.61 -4.06
C SER A 52 -8.69 -9.07 -5.35
N PHE A 53 -8.21 -10.20 -5.90
CA PHE A 53 -9.02 -11.00 -6.82
C PHE A 53 -10.31 -11.46 -6.10
N GLY A 54 -11.43 -11.32 -6.79
CA GLY A 54 -12.77 -11.42 -6.23
C GLY A 54 -13.39 -10.06 -5.97
N SER A 55 -12.65 -9.10 -5.38
CA SER A 55 -13.10 -7.70 -5.40
C SER A 55 -12.96 -7.12 -6.80
N LEU A 56 -11.81 -7.35 -7.42
CA LEU A 56 -11.54 -7.08 -8.82
C LEU A 56 -11.83 -8.31 -9.69
N SER A 57 -12.14 -8.05 -10.96
CA SER A 57 -12.32 -9.06 -11.99
C SER A 57 -11.01 -9.73 -12.39
N GLN A 58 -11.10 -10.86 -13.08
CA GLN A 58 -9.95 -11.52 -13.71
C GLN A 58 -9.19 -10.56 -14.64
N ASN A 59 -9.91 -9.90 -15.57
CA ASN A 59 -9.30 -8.98 -16.54
C ASN A 59 -8.60 -7.81 -15.85
N ALA A 60 -9.14 -7.32 -14.73
CA ALA A 60 -8.51 -6.26 -13.96
C ALA A 60 -7.18 -6.71 -13.36
N ILE A 61 -7.13 -7.91 -12.77
CA ILE A 61 -5.89 -8.47 -12.23
C ILE A 61 -4.84 -8.68 -13.34
N LEU A 62 -5.24 -9.27 -14.47
CA LEU A 62 -4.36 -9.48 -15.61
C LEU A 62 -3.78 -8.17 -16.16
N ALA A 63 -4.64 -7.17 -16.38
CA ALA A 63 -4.23 -5.88 -16.91
C ALA A 63 -3.30 -5.13 -15.96
N LEU A 64 -3.60 -5.14 -14.66
CA LEU A 64 -2.74 -4.54 -13.63
C LEU A 64 -1.37 -5.23 -13.59
N ASN A 65 -1.32 -6.57 -13.57
CA ASN A 65 -0.06 -7.30 -13.52
C ASN A 65 0.78 -7.10 -14.79
N LYS A 66 0.14 -7.14 -15.95
CA LYS A 66 0.79 -6.90 -17.24
C LYS A 66 1.36 -5.49 -17.34
N GLY A 67 0.59 -4.48 -16.89
CA GLY A 67 1.08 -3.11 -16.80
C GLY A 67 2.25 -2.95 -15.82
N ALA A 68 2.17 -3.62 -14.66
CA ALA A 68 3.23 -3.66 -13.66
C ALA A 68 4.52 -4.29 -14.19
N LYS A 69 4.42 -5.41 -14.92
CA LYS A 69 5.55 -6.03 -15.61
C LYS A 69 6.19 -5.08 -16.62
N LYS A 70 5.36 -4.42 -17.44
CA LYS A 70 5.83 -3.49 -18.48
C LYS A 70 6.56 -2.28 -17.90
N GLY A 71 6.04 -1.70 -16.81
CA GLY A 71 6.65 -0.53 -16.16
C GLY A 71 7.68 -0.84 -15.08
N GLY A 72 7.96 -2.12 -14.79
CA GLY A 72 8.94 -2.52 -13.77
C GLY A 72 8.54 -2.12 -12.35
N PHE A 73 7.25 -2.19 -12.00
CA PHE A 73 6.73 -1.93 -10.66
C PHE A 73 5.94 -3.12 -10.14
N ALA A 74 5.64 -3.15 -8.84
CA ALA A 74 4.95 -4.27 -8.22
C ALA A 74 3.42 -4.08 -8.17
N GLN A 75 2.70 -5.21 -8.18
CA GLN A 75 1.28 -5.28 -7.83
C GLN A 75 1.10 -5.95 -6.47
N ASN A 76 0.40 -5.28 -5.56
CA ASN A 76 -0.02 -5.92 -4.32
C ASN A 76 -1.32 -6.71 -4.53
N THR A 77 -1.31 -8.00 -4.16
CA THR A 77 -2.40 -8.96 -4.44
C THR A 77 -3.69 -8.68 -3.69
N GLY A 78 -3.63 -7.88 -2.61
CA GLY A 78 -4.71 -7.79 -1.65
C GLY A 78 -4.94 -9.07 -0.86
N GLU A 79 -5.92 -9.02 0.04
CA GLU A 79 -6.20 -10.09 1.01
C GLU A 79 -6.84 -11.35 0.42
N GLY A 80 -7.19 -11.39 -0.87
CA GLY A 80 -7.95 -12.49 -1.49
C GLY A 80 -7.13 -13.73 -1.83
N GLY A 81 -5.85 -13.75 -1.46
CA GLY A 81 -4.89 -14.77 -1.83
C GLY A 81 -4.21 -14.50 -3.18
N LEU A 82 -3.24 -15.35 -3.51
CA LEU A 82 -2.49 -15.32 -4.75
C LEU A 82 -3.20 -16.17 -5.82
N SER A 83 -3.89 -15.52 -6.77
CA SER A 83 -4.56 -16.20 -7.89
C SER A 83 -3.62 -16.48 -9.06
N PRO A 84 -3.95 -17.43 -9.96
CA PRO A 84 -3.19 -17.67 -11.20
C PRO A 84 -3.04 -16.41 -12.07
N TYR A 85 -4.07 -15.56 -12.12
CA TYR A 85 -4.06 -14.32 -12.89
C TYR A 85 -3.03 -13.29 -12.44
N HIS A 86 -2.57 -13.36 -11.18
CA HIS A 86 -1.45 -12.52 -10.73
C HIS A 86 -0.10 -13.01 -11.28
N LEU A 87 0.01 -14.30 -11.61
CA LEU A 87 1.26 -14.94 -12.04
C LEU A 87 1.40 -14.97 -13.56
N GLU A 88 0.29 -14.99 -14.29
CA GLU A 88 0.24 -15.23 -15.74
C GLU A 88 1.15 -14.31 -16.58
N ASN A 89 1.23 -13.02 -16.23
CA ASN A 89 2.04 -12.05 -16.99
C ASN A 89 3.45 -11.85 -16.43
N GLY A 90 3.82 -12.56 -15.36
CA GLY A 90 5.16 -12.53 -14.81
C GLY A 90 5.59 -11.22 -14.15
N GLY A 91 4.65 -10.35 -13.76
CA GLY A 91 4.90 -9.12 -13.01
C GLY A 91 5.35 -9.39 -11.57
N ASP A 92 6.01 -8.40 -10.96
CA ASP A 92 6.44 -8.48 -9.57
C ASP A 92 5.25 -8.28 -8.63
N LEU A 93 5.22 -9.06 -7.53
CA LEU A 93 4.10 -9.11 -6.60
C LEU A 93 4.53 -8.78 -5.18
N ILE A 94 3.69 -8.01 -4.49
CA ILE A 94 3.66 -7.93 -3.03
C ILE A 94 2.49 -8.82 -2.59
N TRP A 95 2.78 -9.98 -2.01
CA TRP A 95 1.72 -10.88 -1.57
C TRP A 95 1.20 -10.44 -0.21
N GLN A 96 -0.06 -10.01 -0.16
CA GLN A 96 -0.70 -9.56 1.07
C GLN A 96 -1.48 -10.71 1.73
N ILE A 97 -1.29 -10.85 3.05
CA ILE A 97 -1.94 -11.84 3.89
C ILE A 97 -2.86 -11.11 4.88
N GLY A 98 -4.17 -11.28 4.72
CA GLY A 98 -5.17 -10.77 5.67
C GLY A 98 -5.53 -11.79 6.75
N THR A 99 -6.45 -11.40 7.64
CA THR A 99 -6.93 -12.19 8.77
C THR A 99 -7.63 -13.50 8.40
N GLY A 100 -8.17 -13.60 7.19
CA GLY A 100 -8.75 -14.84 6.66
C GLY A 100 -7.73 -15.84 6.11
N TYR A 101 -6.44 -15.46 6.07
CA TYR A 101 -5.31 -16.24 5.56
C TYR A 101 -5.57 -16.88 4.18
N PHE A 102 -6.33 -16.21 3.32
CA PHE A 102 -6.69 -16.76 2.03
C PHE A 102 -5.45 -17.06 1.18
N GLY A 103 -5.39 -18.29 0.68
CA GLY A 103 -4.24 -18.81 -0.03
C GLY A 103 -3.13 -19.39 0.86
N CYS A 104 -3.19 -19.27 2.18
CA CYS A 104 -2.24 -19.89 3.12
C CYS A 104 -2.90 -20.29 4.45
N ARG A 105 -4.04 -20.99 4.36
CA ARG A 105 -4.87 -21.37 5.51
C ARG A 105 -5.11 -22.86 5.62
N THR A 106 -5.39 -23.32 6.83
CA THR A 106 -5.97 -24.63 7.10
C THR A 106 -7.46 -24.64 6.76
N LYS A 107 -8.10 -25.81 6.82
CA LYS A 107 -9.55 -25.96 6.60
C LYS A 107 -10.36 -25.17 7.65
N GLU A 108 -9.85 -25.10 8.87
CA GLU A 108 -10.42 -24.40 10.02
C GLU A 108 -10.24 -22.88 9.92
N GLY A 109 -9.40 -22.40 9.00
CA GLY A 109 -9.17 -20.97 8.77
C GLY A 109 -8.00 -20.36 9.52
N ASN A 110 -7.16 -21.20 10.13
CA ASN A 110 -5.91 -20.76 10.75
C ASN A 110 -4.80 -20.65 9.70
N PHE A 111 -3.72 -19.93 10.04
CA PHE A 111 -2.53 -19.86 9.19
C PHE A 111 -1.92 -21.26 8.96
N CYS A 112 -1.46 -21.52 7.74
CA CYS A 112 -0.81 -22.78 7.36
C CYS A 112 0.58 -22.50 6.77
N GLU A 113 1.62 -22.86 7.52
CA GLU A 113 3.02 -22.65 7.14
C GLU A 113 3.41 -23.30 5.82
N ASP A 114 2.97 -24.54 5.56
CA ASP A 114 3.37 -25.27 4.35
C ASP A 114 2.83 -24.64 3.08
N THR A 115 1.57 -24.23 3.11
CA THR A 115 0.93 -23.55 1.97
C THR A 115 1.47 -22.14 1.81
N PHE A 116 1.81 -21.47 2.91
CA PHE A 116 2.54 -20.21 2.87
C PHE A 116 3.89 -20.37 2.18
N ALA A 117 4.75 -21.28 2.65
CA ALA A 117 6.10 -21.47 2.13
C ALA A 117 6.09 -21.73 0.61
N LYS A 118 5.22 -22.63 0.14
CA LYS A 118 5.08 -22.96 -1.29
C LYS A 118 4.80 -21.74 -2.17
N LYS A 119 3.98 -20.79 -1.71
CA LYS A 119 3.65 -19.57 -2.46
C LYS A 119 4.67 -18.47 -2.25
N ALA A 120 5.18 -18.35 -1.03
CA ALA A 120 6.14 -17.33 -0.63
C ALA A 120 7.45 -17.44 -1.41
N ILE A 121 7.90 -18.65 -1.80
CA ILE A 121 9.15 -18.83 -2.53
C ILE A 121 9.04 -18.54 -4.04
N LEU A 122 7.83 -18.44 -4.60
CA LEU A 122 7.63 -18.16 -6.04
C LEU A 122 8.40 -16.90 -6.47
N GLU A 123 9.04 -16.96 -7.64
CA GLU A 123 9.94 -15.90 -8.10
C GLU A 123 9.24 -14.54 -8.21
N ASN A 124 7.98 -14.52 -8.63
CA ASN A 124 7.17 -13.32 -8.78
C ASN A 124 6.85 -12.64 -7.44
N VAL A 125 6.80 -13.39 -6.34
CA VAL A 125 6.55 -12.82 -5.01
C VAL A 125 7.85 -12.17 -4.54
N LYS A 126 7.89 -10.84 -4.53
CA LYS A 126 9.08 -10.07 -4.14
C LYS A 126 9.04 -9.61 -2.69
N MET A 127 7.85 -9.38 -2.15
CA MET A 127 7.64 -8.93 -0.77
C MET A 127 6.38 -9.58 -0.20
N ILE A 128 6.30 -9.65 1.13
CA ILE A 128 5.14 -10.22 1.84
C ILE A 128 4.64 -9.18 2.84
N GLU A 129 3.34 -8.87 2.78
CA GLU A 129 2.71 -7.85 3.60
C GLU A 129 1.62 -8.46 4.49
N ILE A 130 1.80 -8.41 5.80
CA ILE A 130 0.76 -8.78 6.77
C ILE A 130 -0.22 -7.62 6.90
N LYS A 131 -1.49 -7.82 6.56
CA LYS A 131 -2.51 -6.78 6.65
C LYS A 131 -3.19 -6.78 8.02
N ILE A 132 -2.68 -5.95 8.93
CA ILE A 132 -3.29 -5.70 10.24
C ILE A 132 -4.63 -4.97 10.08
N SER A 133 -4.63 -3.90 9.29
CA SER A 133 -5.85 -3.12 9.02
C SER A 133 -5.76 -2.37 7.68
N GLN A 134 -6.89 -1.81 7.23
CA GLN A 134 -6.96 -0.95 6.04
C GLN A 134 -7.78 0.30 6.37
N GLY A 135 -7.49 1.40 5.68
CA GLY A 135 -8.11 2.70 5.95
C GLY A 135 -9.63 2.73 5.87
N ALA A 136 -10.22 2.03 4.89
CA ALA A 136 -11.66 2.08 4.66
C ALA A 136 -12.52 1.32 5.69
N LYS A 137 -11.91 0.43 6.48
CA LYS A 137 -12.59 -0.33 7.55
C LYS A 137 -11.59 -0.87 8.57
N PRO A 138 -10.90 0.00 9.33
CA PRO A 138 -9.99 -0.44 10.37
C PRO A 138 -10.75 -1.20 11.46
N GLY A 139 -10.15 -2.25 12.02
CA GLY A 139 -10.82 -3.11 13.02
C GLY A 139 -11.87 -4.06 12.47
N HIS A 140 -12.04 -4.15 11.14
CA HIS A 140 -12.92 -5.12 10.49
C HIS A 140 -12.17 -5.95 9.44
N GLY A 141 -12.49 -7.24 9.36
CA GLY A 141 -11.95 -8.13 8.33
C GLY A 141 -12.46 -7.84 6.92
N GLY A 142 -11.88 -8.53 5.93
CA GLY A 142 -12.33 -8.56 4.55
C GLY A 142 -13.81 -8.91 4.38
N ILE A 143 -14.46 -8.30 3.39
CA ILE A 143 -15.85 -8.61 3.01
C ILE A 143 -15.85 -8.87 1.50
N LEU A 144 -16.25 -10.08 1.10
CA LEU A 144 -16.63 -10.39 -0.27
C LEU A 144 -18.07 -10.91 -0.28
N PRO A 145 -19.01 -10.18 -0.92
CA PRO A 145 -20.39 -10.63 -1.04
C PRO A 145 -20.52 -11.97 -1.77
N ALA A 146 -21.48 -12.79 -1.35
CA ALA A 146 -21.79 -14.11 -1.90
C ALA A 146 -21.89 -14.14 -3.43
N VAL A 147 -22.53 -13.11 -3.99
CA VAL A 147 -22.70 -12.93 -5.45
C VAL A 147 -21.39 -12.84 -6.22
N LYS A 148 -20.28 -12.48 -5.53
CA LYS A 148 -18.93 -12.41 -6.10
C LYS A 148 -18.07 -13.61 -5.71
N ASN A 149 -18.51 -14.47 -4.79
CA ASN A 149 -17.76 -15.65 -4.36
C ASN A 149 -18.07 -16.85 -5.26
N THR A 150 -17.53 -16.83 -6.49
CA THR A 150 -17.70 -17.91 -7.47
C THR A 150 -16.98 -19.18 -7.02
N LYS A 151 -17.26 -20.34 -7.66
CA LYS A 151 -16.54 -21.60 -7.40
C LYS A 151 -15.02 -21.47 -7.51
N GLU A 152 -14.55 -20.69 -8.48
CA GLU A 152 -13.12 -20.42 -8.67
C GLU A 152 -12.54 -19.62 -7.50
N ILE A 153 -13.18 -18.51 -7.13
CA ILE A 153 -12.73 -17.66 -6.02
C ILE A 153 -12.74 -18.45 -4.71
N ALA A 154 -13.78 -19.23 -4.49
CA ALA A 154 -13.91 -20.09 -3.33
C ALA A 154 -12.78 -21.12 -3.25
N SER A 155 -12.41 -21.74 -4.37
CA SER A 155 -11.27 -22.66 -4.46
C SER A 155 -9.94 -21.99 -4.15
N ILE A 156 -9.66 -20.81 -4.73
CA ILE A 156 -8.44 -20.03 -4.48
C ILE A 156 -8.32 -19.62 -3.01
N ARG A 157 -9.46 -19.26 -2.40
CA ARG A 157 -9.53 -18.82 -1.01
C ARG A 157 -9.61 -19.95 0.00
N GLY A 158 -9.99 -21.16 -0.40
CA GLY A 158 -10.24 -22.27 0.53
C GLY A 158 -11.51 -22.05 1.37
N VAL A 159 -12.58 -21.56 0.75
CA VAL A 159 -13.89 -21.32 1.37
C VAL A 159 -15.02 -21.97 0.58
N VAL A 160 -16.25 -21.94 1.11
CA VAL A 160 -17.44 -22.44 0.42
C VAL A 160 -17.88 -21.45 -0.67
N ALA A 161 -18.28 -21.94 -1.84
CA ALA A 161 -18.74 -21.10 -2.93
C ALA A 161 -20.14 -20.53 -2.66
N HIS A 162 -20.42 -19.34 -3.22
CA HIS A 162 -21.72 -18.67 -3.15
C HIS A 162 -22.20 -18.31 -1.74
N THR A 163 -21.29 -18.26 -0.77
CA THR A 163 -21.54 -17.71 0.58
C THR A 163 -20.82 -16.39 0.74
N ASP A 164 -21.30 -15.55 1.66
CA ASP A 164 -20.55 -14.37 2.06
C ASP A 164 -19.21 -14.79 2.67
N VAL A 165 -18.14 -14.08 2.31
CA VAL A 165 -16.82 -14.30 2.86
C VAL A 165 -16.51 -13.13 3.78
N LEU A 166 -16.66 -13.38 5.08
CA LEU A 166 -16.36 -12.44 6.15
C LEU A 166 -15.08 -12.90 6.85
N SER A 167 -14.00 -12.12 6.75
CA SER A 167 -12.79 -12.42 7.50
C SER A 167 -12.94 -11.96 8.95
N PRO A 168 -12.26 -12.62 9.91
CA PRO A 168 -12.19 -12.16 11.29
C PRO A 168 -11.61 -10.74 11.39
N PRO A 169 -11.92 -9.97 12.45
CA PRO A 169 -11.35 -8.64 12.65
C PRO A 169 -9.86 -8.66 13.02
N SER A 170 -9.36 -9.76 13.58
CA SER A 170 -7.97 -9.94 14.03
C SER A 170 -7.34 -11.20 13.44
N HIS A 171 -6.02 -11.25 13.47
CA HIS A 171 -5.25 -12.43 13.09
C HIS A 171 -5.31 -13.48 14.21
N SER A 172 -5.57 -14.75 13.88
CA SER A 172 -5.52 -15.84 14.87
C SER A 172 -4.09 -16.32 15.20
N ALA A 173 -3.07 -15.85 14.49
CA ALA A 173 -1.68 -16.30 14.65
C ALA A 173 -0.91 -15.49 15.69
N PHE A 174 -1.43 -14.33 16.10
CA PHE A 174 -0.82 -13.46 17.09
C PHE A 174 -1.88 -12.55 17.71
N SER A 175 -1.63 -12.15 18.96
CA SER A 175 -2.50 -11.32 19.80
C SER A 175 -1.74 -10.17 20.47
N SER A 176 -0.41 -10.15 20.38
CA SER A 176 0.46 -9.13 20.95
C SER A 176 1.49 -8.61 19.94
N ALA A 177 2.12 -7.49 20.27
CA ALA A 177 3.19 -6.89 19.47
C ALA A 177 4.41 -7.81 19.33
N GLU A 178 4.78 -8.53 20.41
CA GLU A 178 5.90 -9.49 20.40
C GLU A 178 5.57 -10.73 19.56
N GLU A 179 4.33 -11.24 19.66
CA GLU A 179 3.88 -12.35 18.82
C GLU A 179 3.86 -11.97 17.33
N LEU A 180 3.50 -10.72 16.98
CA LEU A 180 3.64 -10.24 15.60
C LEU A 180 5.09 -10.22 15.14
N MET A 181 6.04 -9.83 16.00
CA MET A 181 7.47 -9.88 15.65
C MET A 181 7.93 -11.31 15.39
N ASN A 182 7.56 -12.25 16.24
CA ASN A 182 7.84 -13.67 16.04
C ASN A 182 7.20 -14.21 14.75
N PHE A 183 5.98 -13.77 14.44
CA PHE A 183 5.31 -14.13 13.19
C PHE A 183 6.05 -13.57 11.96
N ILE A 184 6.54 -12.33 12.01
CA ILE A 184 7.38 -11.74 10.95
C ILE A 184 8.64 -12.59 10.73
N GLN A 185 9.29 -13.03 11.81
CA GLN A 185 10.47 -13.89 11.72
C GLN A 185 10.15 -15.25 11.06
N LEU A 186 9.05 -15.89 11.46
CA LEU A 186 8.56 -17.13 10.83
C LEU A 186 8.32 -16.94 9.33
N LEU A 187 7.61 -15.88 8.92
CA LEU A 187 7.35 -15.62 7.50
C LEU A 187 8.64 -15.37 6.71
N ARG A 188 9.62 -14.70 7.32
CA ARG A 188 10.93 -14.45 6.72
C ARG A 188 11.67 -15.76 6.46
N GLU A 189 11.70 -16.66 7.43
CA GLU A 189 12.33 -17.97 7.28
C GLU A 189 11.67 -18.81 6.18
N LYS A 190 10.34 -18.92 6.23
CA LYS A 190 9.55 -19.73 5.28
C LYS A 190 9.49 -19.14 3.86
N SER A 191 9.87 -17.86 3.69
CA SER A 191 10.00 -17.21 2.38
C SER A 191 11.43 -17.20 1.84
N GLU A 192 12.36 -17.89 2.51
CA GLU A 192 13.80 -17.91 2.20
C GLU A 192 14.45 -16.51 2.27
N GLY A 193 13.99 -15.68 3.21
CA GLY A 193 14.58 -14.39 3.51
C GLY A 193 14.10 -13.23 2.64
N LYS A 194 12.88 -13.30 2.09
CA LYS A 194 12.25 -12.15 1.39
C LYS A 194 11.86 -11.05 2.37
N PRO A 195 11.71 -9.78 1.92
CA PRO A 195 11.24 -8.69 2.76
C PRO A 195 9.85 -8.96 3.31
N ILE A 196 9.70 -8.86 4.63
CA ILE A 196 8.45 -9.01 5.35
C ILE A 196 8.07 -7.69 6.00
N GLY A 197 6.85 -7.23 5.79
CA GLY A 197 6.33 -6.03 6.41
C GLY A 197 4.88 -6.19 6.81
N PHE A 198 4.31 -5.13 7.38
CA PHE A 198 2.91 -5.10 7.70
C PHE A 198 2.24 -3.79 7.29
N LYS A 199 0.94 -3.86 7.05
CA LYS A 199 0.08 -2.74 6.69
C LYS A 199 -0.89 -2.42 7.82
N LEU A 200 -0.98 -1.14 8.18
CA LEU A 200 -1.95 -0.65 9.14
C LEU A 200 -2.54 0.71 8.74
N CYS A 201 -3.80 0.90 9.08
CA CYS A 201 -4.36 2.22 9.35
C CYS A 201 -4.19 2.50 10.85
N VAL A 202 -3.57 3.63 11.18
CA VAL A 202 -3.29 3.99 12.57
C VAL A 202 -4.62 4.27 13.29
N GLY A 203 -4.86 3.48 14.34
CA GLY A 203 -5.94 3.69 15.30
C GLY A 203 -5.40 4.27 16.59
N LYS A 204 -5.28 3.43 17.64
CA LYS A 204 -4.69 3.84 18.91
C LYS A 204 -3.17 4.00 18.76
N LYS A 205 -2.66 5.20 19.03
CA LYS A 205 -1.22 5.51 18.96
C LYS A 205 -0.38 4.60 19.85
N GLN A 206 -0.89 4.25 21.03
CA GLN A 206 -0.19 3.38 21.98
C GLN A 206 0.18 2.01 21.37
N GLU A 207 -0.71 1.41 20.57
CA GLU A 207 -0.44 0.09 19.95
C GLU A 207 0.74 0.16 18.97
N PHE A 208 0.94 1.28 18.27
CA PHE A 208 2.11 1.46 17.42
C PHE A 208 3.39 1.69 18.21
N ILE A 209 3.30 2.37 19.36
CA ILE A 209 4.41 2.51 20.30
C ILE A 209 4.78 1.15 20.88
N ASP A 210 3.81 0.31 21.21
CA ASP A 210 4.02 -1.05 21.71
C ASP A 210 4.70 -1.93 20.65
N LEU A 211 4.35 -1.77 19.37
CA LEU A 211 5.08 -2.40 18.25
C LEU A 211 6.55 -1.96 18.21
N CYS A 212 6.84 -0.67 18.38
CA CYS A 212 8.22 -0.19 18.40
C CYS A 212 8.99 -0.76 19.60
N LYS A 213 8.38 -0.81 20.79
CA LYS A 213 8.98 -1.44 21.98
C LYS A 213 9.25 -2.92 21.76
N ALA A 214 8.32 -3.66 21.15
CA ALA A 214 8.51 -5.06 20.81
C ALA A 214 9.64 -5.28 19.81
N MET A 215 9.82 -4.39 18.83
CA MET A 215 10.96 -4.45 17.90
C MET A 215 12.31 -4.28 18.63
N ILE A 216 12.35 -3.43 19.66
CA ILE A 216 13.55 -3.24 20.48
C ILE A 216 13.78 -4.45 21.40
N SER A 217 12.75 -4.91 22.12
CA SER A 217 12.88 -6.01 23.09
C SER A 217 13.23 -7.34 22.44
N THR A 218 12.60 -7.67 21.32
CA THR A 218 12.82 -8.94 20.59
C THR A 218 14.03 -8.88 19.66
N GLY A 219 14.48 -7.68 19.26
CA GLY A 219 15.48 -7.47 18.21
C GLY A 219 15.00 -7.82 16.80
N ILE A 220 13.74 -8.24 16.63
CA ILE A 220 13.15 -8.57 15.35
C ILE A 220 12.44 -7.33 14.79
N LYS A 221 12.71 -7.00 13.53
CA LYS A 221 12.15 -5.83 12.85
C LYS A 221 11.48 -6.26 11.54
N PRO A 222 10.35 -5.64 11.13
CA PRO A 222 9.89 -5.73 9.75
C PRO A 222 10.88 -5.02 8.82
N ASP A 223 10.87 -5.38 7.54
CA ASP A 223 11.62 -4.70 6.49
C ASP A 223 10.91 -3.44 5.99
N PHE A 224 9.57 -3.41 6.12
CA PHE A 224 8.76 -2.25 5.78
C PHE A 224 7.45 -2.17 6.59
N ILE A 225 6.88 -0.97 6.66
CA ILE A 225 5.56 -0.69 7.24
C ILE A 225 4.75 0.12 6.24
N THR A 226 3.58 -0.38 5.86
CA THR A 226 2.64 0.35 5.01
C THR A 226 1.61 1.11 5.86
N VAL A 227 1.69 2.43 5.85
CA VAL A 227 0.73 3.33 6.50
C VAL A 227 -0.41 3.64 5.54
N ASP A 228 -1.60 3.15 5.85
CA ASP A 228 -2.82 3.36 5.07
C ASP A 228 -3.69 4.43 5.72
N GLY A 229 -3.92 5.54 5.02
CA GLY A 229 -4.79 6.61 5.52
C GLY A 229 -6.24 6.15 5.63
N GLY A 230 -6.96 6.66 6.64
CA GLY A 230 -8.40 6.43 6.83
C GLY A 230 -9.24 6.73 5.58
N GLU A 231 -8.75 7.60 4.68
CA GLU A 231 -9.41 7.90 3.42
C GLU A 231 -9.28 6.84 2.31
N GLY A 232 -8.75 5.66 2.64
CA GLY A 232 -8.55 4.52 1.75
C GLY A 232 -9.83 4.03 1.04
N GLY A 233 -9.66 3.30 -0.06
CA GLY A 233 -10.78 2.70 -0.79
C GLY A 233 -11.16 1.30 -0.29
N THR A 234 -12.35 0.84 -0.67
CA THR A 234 -12.81 -0.54 -0.45
C THR A 234 -13.79 -0.98 -1.53
N GLY A 235 -13.83 -2.28 -1.80
CA GLY A 235 -14.88 -2.88 -2.63
C GLY A 235 -16.19 -3.07 -1.87
N ALA A 236 -16.12 -3.25 -0.55
CA ALA A 236 -17.27 -3.39 0.35
C ALA A 236 -16.85 -3.02 1.79
N ALA A 237 -17.58 -2.11 2.42
CA ALA A 237 -17.45 -1.77 3.84
C ALA A 237 -18.74 -1.13 4.35
N PRO A 238 -19.04 -1.22 5.65
CA PRO A 238 -20.05 -0.38 6.28
C PRO A 238 -19.66 1.11 6.19
N VAL A 239 -20.65 1.99 5.96
CA VAL A 239 -20.42 3.44 5.76
C VAL A 239 -19.76 4.08 6.98
N GLU A 240 -20.21 3.73 8.19
CA GLU A 240 -19.65 4.26 9.44
C GLU A 240 -18.14 4.00 9.57
N PHE A 241 -17.71 2.79 9.17
CA PHE A 241 -16.30 2.44 9.20
C PHE A 241 -15.47 3.25 8.19
N SER A 242 -16.03 3.49 7.01
CA SER A 242 -15.33 4.24 5.95
C SER A 242 -15.24 5.75 6.21
N ASN A 243 -16.15 6.31 6.99
CA ASN A 243 -16.20 7.75 7.23
C ASN A 243 -15.65 8.18 8.59
N SER A 244 -15.68 7.29 9.60
CA SER A 244 -15.51 7.69 10.99
C SER A 244 -14.38 6.96 11.73
N ILE A 245 -13.69 6.00 11.08
CA ILE A 245 -12.65 5.19 11.72
C ILE A 245 -11.33 5.28 10.93
N GLY A 246 -10.24 5.54 11.65
CA GLY A 246 -8.88 5.54 11.10
C GLY A 246 -8.30 6.95 10.98
N MET A 247 -7.00 7.08 11.29
CA MET A 247 -6.30 8.34 11.20
C MET A 247 -6.04 8.73 9.72
N PRO A 248 -6.26 10.00 9.32
CA PRO A 248 -5.92 10.46 7.97
C PRO A 248 -4.44 10.24 7.65
N LEU A 249 -4.11 9.98 6.38
CA LEU A 249 -2.76 9.55 5.97
C LEU A 249 -1.65 10.48 6.46
N ARG A 250 -1.83 11.80 6.39
CA ARG A 250 -0.77 12.76 6.71
C ARG A 250 -0.41 12.71 8.19
N ASP A 251 -1.42 12.76 9.06
CA ASP A 251 -1.24 12.67 10.51
C ASP A 251 -0.65 11.31 10.91
N ALA A 252 -1.16 10.23 10.30
CA ALA A 252 -0.69 8.87 10.53
C ALA A 252 0.77 8.68 10.10
N LEU A 253 1.14 9.20 8.94
CA LEU A 253 2.49 9.08 8.39
C LEU A 253 3.51 9.87 9.20
N ALA A 254 3.18 11.11 9.56
CA ALA A 254 4.05 11.91 10.43
C ALA A 254 4.27 11.20 11.76
N PHE A 255 3.19 10.76 12.41
CA PHE A 255 3.25 10.00 13.66
C PHE A 255 4.10 8.73 13.57
N VAL A 256 3.89 7.90 12.54
CA VAL A 256 4.65 6.65 12.34
C VAL A 256 6.13 6.95 12.08
N TYR A 257 6.43 7.91 11.19
CA TYR A 257 7.81 8.31 10.92
C TYR A 257 8.52 8.80 12.19
N ASP A 258 7.92 9.74 12.91
CA ASP A 258 8.51 10.36 14.10
C ASP A 258 8.66 9.34 15.23
N THR A 259 7.72 8.41 15.39
CA THR A 259 7.83 7.33 16.38
C THR A 259 8.97 6.38 16.04
N LEU A 260 9.13 6.00 14.77
CA LEU A 260 10.26 5.18 14.34
C LEU A 260 11.60 5.90 14.49
N VAL A 261 11.65 7.23 14.30
CA VAL A 261 12.85 8.04 14.56
C VAL A 261 13.15 8.10 16.06
N GLY A 262 12.15 8.37 16.89
CA GLY A 262 12.30 8.43 18.35
C GLY A 262 12.78 7.11 18.97
N PHE A 263 12.42 5.96 18.39
CA PHE A 263 12.96 4.65 18.80
C PHE A 263 14.25 4.22 18.06
N ASN A 264 14.81 5.08 17.20
CA ASN A 264 15.95 4.76 16.32
C ASN A 264 15.76 3.49 15.47
N LEU A 265 14.55 3.30 14.95
CA LEU A 265 14.13 2.19 14.09
C LEU A 265 14.02 2.59 12.62
N LYS A 266 13.79 3.87 12.30
CA LYS A 266 13.55 4.35 10.92
C LYS A 266 14.66 4.00 9.93
N LYS A 267 15.90 3.90 10.39
CA LYS A 267 17.07 3.52 9.56
C LYS A 267 16.98 2.10 8.99
N ASP A 268 16.28 1.20 9.69
CA ASP A 268 16.15 -0.21 9.31
C ASP A 268 14.85 -0.51 8.56
N ILE A 269 13.85 0.38 8.66
CA ILE A 269 12.47 0.13 8.22
C ILE A 269 12.06 1.13 7.15
N LYS A 270 11.61 0.61 6.00
CA LYS A 270 11.02 1.44 4.93
C LYS A 270 9.56 1.72 5.22
N ILE A 271 9.12 2.97 5.04
CA ILE A 271 7.73 3.36 5.18
C ILE A 271 7.10 3.46 3.80
N ILE A 272 6.01 2.73 3.59
CA ILE A 272 5.19 2.81 2.39
C ILE A 272 3.92 3.58 2.74
N ALA A 273 3.59 4.64 2.02
CA ALA A 273 2.35 5.36 2.22
C ALA A 273 1.28 4.92 1.21
N SER A 274 0.05 4.67 1.69
CA SER A 274 -1.11 4.30 0.88
C SER A 274 -2.30 5.17 1.24
N GLY A 275 -3.00 5.67 0.22
CA GLY A 275 -4.13 6.58 0.37
C GLY A 275 -4.54 7.20 -0.95
N LYS A 276 -5.08 8.42 -0.93
CA LYS A 276 -5.50 9.16 -2.15
C LYS A 276 -4.30 9.79 -2.89
N ILE A 277 -3.31 8.98 -3.27
CA ILE A 277 -2.12 9.39 -4.01
C ILE A 277 -2.40 9.23 -5.52
N ILE A 278 -2.42 10.34 -6.26
CA ILE A 278 -2.96 10.39 -7.64
C ILE A 278 -2.00 11.10 -8.60
N SER A 279 -1.24 12.09 -8.13
CA SER A 279 -0.34 12.90 -8.96
C SER A 279 1.09 12.91 -8.43
N GLY A 280 2.04 13.38 -9.23
CA GLY A 280 3.43 13.57 -8.80
C GLY A 280 3.55 14.48 -7.57
N PHE A 281 2.74 15.53 -7.47
CA PHE A 281 2.71 16.38 -6.28
C PHE A 281 2.22 15.63 -5.02
N HIS A 282 1.23 14.74 -5.15
CA HIS A 282 0.82 13.88 -4.04
C HIS A 282 1.95 12.95 -3.58
N ILE A 283 2.79 12.47 -4.50
CA ILE A 283 3.99 11.69 -4.14
C ILE A 283 4.97 12.59 -3.39
N ALA A 284 5.33 13.75 -3.95
CA ALA A 284 6.29 14.67 -3.35
C ALA A 284 5.95 15.06 -1.90
N ARG A 285 4.71 15.46 -1.63
CA ARG A 285 4.31 15.84 -0.26
C ARG A 285 4.34 14.68 0.74
N ILE A 286 4.12 13.45 0.28
CA ILE A 286 4.07 12.26 1.14
C ILE A 286 5.49 11.74 1.41
N ILE A 287 6.37 11.78 0.41
CA ILE A 287 7.80 11.52 0.60
C ILE A 287 8.40 12.55 1.56
N ALA A 288 8.11 13.84 1.35
CA ALA A 288 8.54 14.93 2.24
C ALA A 288 8.11 14.73 3.71
N LEU A 289 6.98 14.06 3.93
CA LEU A 289 6.44 13.81 5.27
C LEU A 289 7.10 12.62 5.98
N GLY A 290 7.76 11.73 5.24
CA GLY A 290 8.53 10.62 5.79
C GLY A 290 8.38 9.26 5.09
N ALA A 291 7.58 9.17 4.02
CA ALA A 291 7.48 7.92 3.26
C ALA A 291 8.74 7.67 2.42
N ASP A 292 9.18 6.42 2.32
CA ASP A 292 10.24 6.01 1.39
C ASP A 292 9.68 5.70 0.00
N MET A 293 8.45 5.19 -0.08
CA MET A 293 7.74 4.90 -1.33
C MET A 293 6.22 4.95 -1.13
N VAL A 294 5.45 4.85 -2.23
CA VAL A 294 3.99 4.99 -2.20
C VAL A 294 3.27 3.90 -2.98
N ASN A 295 2.10 3.53 -2.47
CA ASN A 295 1.17 2.59 -3.11
C ASN A 295 -0.14 3.33 -3.46
N SER A 296 -0.61 3.17 -4.70
CA SER A 296 -1.90 3.75 -5.13
C SER A 296 -2.85 2.67 -5.63
N ALA A 297 -4.03 2.55 -4.99
CA ALA A 297 -5.13 1.72 -5.51
C ALA A 297 -6.03 2.54 -6.43
N ARG A 298 -6.52 3.68 -5.93
CA ARG A 298 -7.57 4.46 -6.61
C ARG A 298 -7.12 4.99 -7.97
N ALA A 299 -5.94 5.60 -8.04
CA ALA A 299 -5.45 6.16 -9.30
C ALA A 299 -5.14 5.05 -10.31
N MET A 300 -4.59 3.92 -9.85
CA MET A 300 -4.40 2.73 -10.69
C MET A 300 -5.72 2.18 -11.22
N MET A 301 -6.77 2.09 -10.40
CA MET A 301 -8.11 1.71 -10.87
C MET A 301 -8.69 2.70 -11.89
N LEU A 302 -8.51 4.02 -11.70
CA LEU A 302 -8.94 5.03 -12.68
C LEU A 302 -8.19 4.87 -14.00
N SER A 303 -6.87 4.66 -13.95
CA SER A 303 -6.05 4.40 -15.14
C SER A 303 -6.51 3.16 -15.91
N LEU A 304 -6.90 2.11 -15.16
CA LEU A 304 -7.46 0.86 -15.67
C LEU A 304 -8.85 1.06 -16.32
N GLY A 305 -9.60 2.09 -15.95
CA GLY A 305 -10.92 2.40 -16.53
C GLY A 305 -12.08 2.48 -15.54
N CYS A 306 -11.82 2.46 -14.23
CA CYS A 306 -12.84 2.74 -13.23
C CYS A 306 -13.41 4.15 -13.45
N ILE A 307 -14.75 4.24 -13.47
CA ILE A 307 -15.50 5.50 -13.63
C ILE A 307 -16.13 5.97 -12.31
N GLN A 308 -15.72 5.38 -11.20
CA GLN A 308 -16.30 5.64 -9.87
C GLN A 308 -17.83 5.46 -9.81
N ALA A 309 -18.35 4.40 -10.42
CA ALA A 309 -19.78 4.07 -10.34
C ALA A 309 -20.25 3.71 -8.90
N LEU A 310 -19.31 3.44 -7.98
CA LEU A 310 -19.58 3.08 -6.58
C LEU A 310 -20.48 1.84 -6.39
N GLU A 311 -20.48 0.93 -7.37
CA GLU A 311 -21.24 -0.33 -7.35
C GLU A 311 -20.34 -1.57 -7.14
N CYS A 312 -19.15 -1.39 -6.58
CA CYS A 312 -18.12 -2.42 -6.49
C CYS A 312 -18.57 -3.70 -5.76
N ASN A 313 -19.45 -3.56 -4.77
CA ASN A 313 -20.02 -4.64 -3.97
C ASN A 313 -21.17 -5.38 -4.67
N LYS A 314 -21.91 -4.71 -5.57
CA LYS A 314 -23.14 -5.25 -6.19
C LYS A 314 -22.90 -6.25 -7.31
N ASN A 315 -21.64 -6.43 -7.73
CA ASN A 315 -21.26 -7.24 -8.90
C ASN A 315 -21.71 -6.66 -10.27
N THR A 316 -22.21 -5.43 -10.29
CA THR A 316 -22.77 -4.76 -11.48
C THR A 316 -21.84 -3.72 -12.11
N CYS A 317 -20.54 -3.75 -11.79
CA CYS A 317 -19.58 -2.77 -12.28
C CYS A 317 -19.65 -2.63 -13.83
N PRO A 318 -20.06 -1.46 -14.36
CA PRO A 318 -20.41 -1.30 -15.78
C PRO A 318 -19.21 -1.37 -16.72
N VAL A 319 -18.00 -1.22 -16.16
CA VAL A 319 -16.73 -1.17 -16.90
C VAL A 319 -15.85 -2.40 -16.66
N GLY A 320 -16.43 -3.47 -16.09
CA GLY A 320 -15.73 -4.75 -15.95
C GLY A 320 -14.60 -4.80 -14.92
N VAL A 321 -14.38 -3.74 -14.12
CA VAL A 321 -13.30 -3.66 -13.12
C VAL A 321 -13.62 -4.47 -11.85
N ALA A 322 -14.77 -4.25 -11.21
CA ALA A 322 -15.12 -4.80 -9.91
C ALA A 322 -16.32 -5.76 -9.98
N THR A 323 -16.25 -6.74 -10.87
CA THR A 323 -17.34 -7.71 -11.13
C THR A 323 -16.77 -9.09 -11.45
N GLN A 324 -17.56 -10.13 -11.21
CA GLN A 324 -17.35 -11.51 -11.61
C GLN A 324 -18.33 -11.93 -12.73
N SER A 325 -19.15 -11.00 -13.24
CA SER A 325 -20.02 -11.23 -14.39
C SER A 325 -19.21 -11.29 -15.68
N LYS A 326 -19.24 -12.44 -16.36
CA LYS A 326 -18.50 -12.65 -17.63
C LYS A 326 -18.91 -11.66 -18.72
N SER A 327 -20.18 -11.23 -18.77
CA SER A 327 -20.63 -10.26 -19.78
C SER A 327 -20.04 -8.87 -19.52
N LEU A 328 -20.03 -8.42 -18.26
CA LEU A 328 -19.48 -7.11 -17.88
C LEU A 328 -17.95 -7.08 -17.96
N MET A 329 -17.28 -8.19 -17.59
CA MET A 329 -15.81 -8.28 -17.66
C MET A 329 -15.27 -8.09 -19.09
N LYS A 330 -16.04 -8.46 -20.13
CA LYS A 330 -15.67 -8.20 -21.54
C LYS A 330 -15.47 -6.72 -21.85
N GLY A 331 -16.08 -5.81 -21.09
CA GLY A 331 -15.87 -4.36 -21.23
C GLY A 331 -14.47 -3.89 -20.84
N LEU A 332 -13.65 -4.76 -20.23
CA LEU A 332 -12.28 -4.46 -19.82
C LEU A 332 -11.28 -5.25 -20.68
N ASP A 333 -10.79 -4.61 -21.74
CA ASP A 333 -9.75 -5.16 -22.62
C ASP A 333 -8.38 -5.18 -21.93
N VAL A 334 -7.81 -6.36 -21.70
CA VAL A 334 -6.55 -6.52 -20.97
C VAL A 334 -5.36 -5.88 -21.71
N ALA A 335 -5.32 -5.95 -23.03
CA ALA A 335 -4.22 -5.39 -23.81
C ALA A 335 -4.22 -3.86 -23.73
N ASP A 336 -5.36 -3.22 -24.02
CA ASP A 336 -5.52 -1.76 -23.91
C ASP A 336 -5.28 -1.27 -22.48
N LYS A 337 -5.89 -1.93 -21.49
CA LYS A 337 -5.82 -1.46 -20.10
C LYS A 337 -4.43 -1.61 -19.49
N SER A 338 -3.68 -2.63 -19.88
CA SER A 338 -2.30 -2.80 -19.41
C SER A 338 -1.37 -1.65 -19.85
N GLU A 339 -1.56 -1.15 -21.07
CA GLU A 339 -0.84 0.01 -21.60
C GLU A 339 -1.17 1.27 -20.81
N ARG A 340 -2.46 1.50 -20.53
CA ARG A 340 -2.90 2.66 -19.74
C ARG A 340 -2.34 2.66 -18.32
N VAL A 341 -2.29 1.50 -17.68
CA VAL A 341 -1.71 1.35 -16.33
C VAL A 341 -0.20 1.65 -16.35
N ALA A 342 0.54 1.11 -17.32
CA ALA A 342 1.97 1.37 -17.46
C ALA A 342 2.26 2.85 -17.76
N ASN A 343 1.49 3.47 -18.67
CA ASN A 343 1.61 4.88 -19.01
C ASN A 343 1.29 5.79 -17.82
N PHE A 344 0.20 5.52 -17.10
CA PHE A 344 -0.14 6.29 -15.91
C PHE A 344 1.00 6.26 -14.87
N HIS A 345 1.57 5.08 -14.62
CA HIS A 345 2.70 4.95 -13.71
C HIS A 345 3.92 5.77 -14.16
N LYS A 346 4.33 5.59 -15.43
CA LYS A 346 5.47 6.28 -16.04
C LYS A 346 5.31 7.80 -15.96
N GLU A 347 4.19 8.33 -16.47
CA GLU A 347 3.96 9.77 -16.55
C GLU A 347 3.79 10.40 -15.15
N THR A 348 3.25 9.66 -14.18
CA THR A 348 3.19 10.13 -12.78
C THR A 348 4.58 10.26 -12.16
N LEU A 349 5.48 9.31 -12.43
CA LEU A 349 6.87 9.38 -11.93
C LEU A 349 7.68 10.45 -12.65
N LEU A 350 7.49 10.63 -13.96
CA LEU A 350 8.11 11.74 -14.70
C LEU A 350 7.67 13.10 -14.14
N SER A 351 6.36 13.30 -13.97
CA SER A 351 5.83 14.51 -13.36
C SER A 351 6.36 14.74 -11.94
N PHE A 352 6.51 13.68 -11.15
CA PHE A 352 7.14 13.77 -9.83
C PHE A 352 8.61 14.21 -9.92
N SER A 353 9.41 13.59 -10.79
CA SER A 353 10.83 13.91 -10.96
C SER A 353 11.03 15.34 -11.47
N GLU A 354 10.15 15.82 -12.35
CA GLU A 354 10.12 17.23 -12.80
C GLU A 354 9.82 18.20 -11.65
N LEU A 355 8.82 17.88 -10.82
CA LEU A 355 8.45 18.72 -9.68
C LEU A 355 9.58 18.87 -8.66
N ILE A 356 10.28 17.78 -8.31
CA ILE A 356 11.38 17.86 -7.34
C ILE A 356 12.60 18.57 -7.94
N ALA A 357 12.89 18.37 -9.23
CA ALA A 357 13.96 19.10 -9.92
C ALA A 357 13.68 20.60 -9.95
N ALA A 358 12.43 21.00 -10.22
CA ALA A 358 11.99 22.40 -10.14
C ALA A 358 12.13 23.00 -8.73
N ALA A 359 12.06 22.16 -7.68
CA ALA A 359 12.34 22.56 -6.30
C ALA A 359 13.83 22.59 -5.94
N GLY A 360 14.73 22.28 -6.88
CA GLY A 360 16.17 22.17 -6.62
C GLY A 360 16.55 20.90 -5.85
N VAL A 361 15.70 19.87 -5.89
CA VAL A 361 15.90 18.59 -5.20
C VAL A 361 16.18 17.49 -6.21
N ALA A 362 17.39 16.94 -6.18
CA ALA A 362 17.83 15.90 -7.12
C ALA A 362 17.29 14.51 -6.75
N ASN A 363 17.39 14.11 -5.48
CA ASN A 363 16.96 12.79 -5.03
C ASN A 363 15.65 12.85 -4.24
N PRO A 364 14.72 11.89 -4.43
CA PRO A 364 13.48 11.81 -3.66
C PRO A 364 13.71 11.81 -2.13
N ALA A 365 14.78 11.16 -1.66
CA ALA A 365 15.12 11.07 -0.23
C ALA A 365 15.52 12.41 0.41
N ASP A 366 15.88 13.40 -0.42
CA ASP A 366 16.25 14.75 0.02
C ASP A 366 15.02 15.64 0.23
N LEU A 367 13.83 15.22 -0.22
CA LEU A 367 12.58 15.89 0.13
C LEU A 367 12.32 15.79 1.64
N LYS A 368 12.32 16.94 2.29
CA LYS A 368 11.95 17.14 3.71
C LYS A 368 10.65 17.94 3.85
N ARG A 369 10.08 17.92 5.06
CA ARG A 369 8.84 18.64 5.43
C ARG A 369 8.92 20.14 5.08
N LYS A 370 10.08 20.77 5.26
CA LYS A 370 10.33 22.20 4.93
C LYS A 370 10.03 22.64 3.49
N HIS A 371 9.94 21.70 2.53
CA HIS A 371 9.69 22.03 1.12
C HIS A 371 8.20 22.19 0.80
N ILE A 372 7.31 21.72 1.68
CA ILE A 372 5.86 21.74 1.45
C ILE A 372 5.24 22.84 2.30
N ASN A 373 4.57 23.77 1.65
CA ASN A 373 3.77 24.79 2.28
C ASN A 373 2.31 24.37 2.29
N ARG A 374 1.57 24.79 3.33
CA ARG A 374 0.13 24.62 3.44
C ARG A 374 -0.51 25.89 3.93
N ARG A 375 -1.52 26.35 3.19
CA ARG A 375 -2.41 27.40 3.65
C ARG A 375 -3.33 26.85 4.74
N VAL A 376 -3.19 27.34 5.97
CA VAL A 376 -4.02 26.90 7.11
C VAL A 376 -5.32 27.70 7.17
N ASN A 377 -5.25 28.99 6.88
CA ASN A 377 -6.39 29.89 6.74
C ASN A 377 -6.06 31.00 5.71
N MET A 378 -6.93 31.99 5.54
CA MET A 378 -6.74 33.05 4.52
C MET A 378 -5.40 33.77 4.62
N ASN A 379 -4.92 34.05 5.84
CA ASN A 379 -3.74 34.87 6.10
C ASN A 379 -2.55 34.09 6.66
N THR A 380 -2.72 32.81 6.98
CA THR A 380 -1.67 31.97 7.58
C THR A 380 -1.26 30.83 6.64
N VAL A 381 0.03 30.80 6.33
CA VAL A 381 0.72 29.72 5.62
C VAL A 381 1.76 29.16 6.57
N LEU A 382 1.78 27.83 6.72
CA LEU A 382 2.78 27.11 7.50
C LEU A 382 3.49 26.09 6.61
N LYS A 383 4.74 25.77 6.93
CA LYS A 383 5.41 24.64 6.32
C LYS A 383 5.04 23.34 7.03
N TYR A 384 5.27 22.20 6.39
CA TYR A 384 4.97 20.92 7.02
C TYR A 384 5.82 20.64 8.25
N ASP A 385 7.01 21.22 8.38
CA ASP A 385 7.84 21.09 9.59
C ASP A 385 7.32 21.94 10.76
N ASP A 386 6.59 23.03 10.49
CA ASP A 386 5.83 23.75 11.53
C ASP A 386 4.60 22.94 11.97
N ILE A 387 3.91 22.31 11.02
CA ILE A 387 2.67 21.54 11.26
C ILE A 387 2.98 20.19 11.91
N PHE A 388 4.07 19.55 11.47
CA PHE A 388 4.55 18.25 11.89
C PHE A 388 6.03 18.40 12.28
N PRO A 389 6.34 18.89 13.48
CA PRO A 389 7.72 19.05 13.93
C PRO A 389 8.42 17.69 14.03
N TYR A 390 9.71 17.66 13.68
CA TYR A 390 10.52 16.46 13.80
C TYR A 390 10.79 16.12 15.27
N ILE A 391 10.87 14.82 15.55
CA ILE A 391 11.35 14.29 16.83
C ILE A 391 12.85 13.97 16.72
N GLU A 392 13.59 14.15 17.81
CA GLU A 392 15.00 13.81 17.89
C GLU A 392 15.22 12.29 17.81
N GLU A 393 16.26 11.86 17.09
CA GLU A 393 16.57 10.44 16.94
C GLU A 393 16.88 9.81 18.29
N GLY A 394 16.22 8.69 18.61
CA GLY A 394 16.46 7.96 19.85
C GLY A 394 15.84 8.58 21.11
N SER A 395 15.06 9.66 20.98
CA SER A 395 14.47 10.36 22.14
C SER A 395 13.49 9.52 22.97
N PHE A 396 13.04 8.36 22.48
CA PHE A 396 12.13 7.44 23.17
C PHE A 396 12.84 6.20 23.74
N LEU A 397 14.17 6.12 23.65
CA LEU A 397 14.96 4.99 24.17
C LEU A 397 15.40 5.18 25.63
N ASN A 398 15.23 6.37 26.19
CA ASN A 398 15.68 6.76 27.53
C ASN A 398 14.55 6.76 28.55
#